data_AF-A0A924QWC8-F1
#
_entry.id   AF-A0A924QWC8-F1
#
_cell.length_a   1.000
_cell.length_b   1.000
_cell.length_c   1.000
_cell.angle_alpha   90.00
_cell.angle_beta   90.00
_cell.angle_gamma   90.00
#
_symmetry.space_group_name_H-M   'P 1'
#
loop_
_entity.id
_entity.type
_entity.pdbx_description
1 polymer ?
#
loop_
_entity_poly.entity_id
_entity_poly.type
_entity_poly.pdbx_seq_one_letter_code
_entity_poly.pdbx_strand_id
1 'polypeptide(L)'
;MTWALLSCLLLLLPLGIAGALWLAVEPQPLVSQAPTLTSDDIARAKLLLRDNDPRGKLPGITRAVLLSQRELELLANQVGQR
;
A
#
# COMPACT_ATOMS: atom_id res chain seq x y z
N MET A 1 -35.29 40.47 -0.76
CA MET A 1 -35.16 39.08 -1.25
C MET A 1 -33.71 38.69 -1.57
N THR A 2 -32.93 39.52 -2.27
CA THR A 2 -31.52 39.24 -2.63
C THR A 2 -30.60 38.99 -1.43
N TRP A 3 -30.74 39.75 -0.35
CA TRP A 3 -29.94 39.58 0.87
C TRP A 3 -30.14 38.23 1.57
N ALA A 4 -31.38 37.74 1.63
CA ALA A 4 -31.67 36.43 2.19
C ALA A 4 -31.06 35.30 1.34
N LEU A 5 -31.05 35.46 0.02
CA LEU A 5 -30.38 34.53 -0.91
C LEU A 5 -28.87 34.53 -0.72
N LEU A 6 -28.25 35.70 -0.55
CA LEU A 6 -26.81 35.82 -0.28
C LEU A 6 -26.43 35.18 1.05
N SER A 7 -27.20 35.41 2.12
CA SER A 7 -26.96 34.76 3.41
C SER A 7 -27.15 33.24 3.35
N CYS A 8 -28.15 32.76 2.60
CA CYS A 8 -28.37 31.34 2.39
C CYS A 8 -27.21 30.69 1.63
N LEU A 9 -26.74 31.33 0.56
CA LEU A 9 -25.59 30.87 -0.22
C LEU A 9 -24.32 30.83 0.63
N LEU A 10 -24.08 31.87 1.43
CA LEU A 10 -22.91 31.97 2.32
C LEU A 10 -22.85 30.82 3.34
N LEU A 11 -24.00 30.30 3.78
CA LEU A 11 -24.09 29.17 4.71
C LEU A 11 -24.04 27.82 4.00
N LEU A 12 -24.75 27.67 2.88
CA LEU A 12 -24.83 26.41 2.16
C LEU A 12 -23.53 26.04 1.45
N LEU A 13 -22.77 27.02 0.96
CA LEU A 13 -21.53 26.78 0.24
C LEU A 13 -20.47 26.04 1.09
N PRO A 14 -20.05 26.52 2.27
CA PRO A 14 -19.07 25.81 3.09
C PRO A 14 -19.61 24.46 3.58
N LEU A 15 -20.92 24.36 3.85
CA LEU A 15 -21.53 23.11 4.28
C LEU A 15 -21.52 22.05 3.17
N GLY A 16 -21.80 22.47 1.93
CA GLY A 16 -21.69 21.62 0.74
C GLY A 16 -20.24 21.19 0.48
N ILE A 17 -19.28 22.10 0.62
CA ILE A 17 -17.86 21.77 0.50
C ILE A 17 -17.43 20.77 1.59
N ALA A 18 -17.81 21.01 2.84
CA ALA A 18 -17.49 20.10 3.95
C ALA A 18 -18.10 18.71 3.74
N GLY A 19 -19.35 18.64 3.29
CA GLY A 19 -20.00 17.37 2.95
C GLY A 19 -19.32 16.64 1.78
N ALA A 20 -18.93 17.38 0.74
CA ALA A 20 -18.19 16.81 -0.39
C ALA A 20 -16.81 16.28 0.03
N LEU A 21 -16.08 17.03 0.86
CA LEU A 21 -14.80 16.60 1.41
C LEU A 21 -14.96 15.36 2.30
N TRP A 22 -16.01 15.33 3.13
CA TRP A 22 -16.31 14.18 3.97
C TRP A 22 -16.57 12.91 3.15
N LEU A 23 -17.34 13.03 2.07
CA LEU A 23 -17.62 11.94 1.13
C LEU A 23 -16.40 11.54 0.29
N ALA A 24 -15.43 12.44 0.11
CA ALA A 24 -14.20 12.17 -0.63
C ALA A 24 -13.18 11.37 0.19
N VAL A 25 -13.33 11.30 1.53
CA VAL A 25 -12.43 10.53 2.39
C VAL A 25 -12.93 9.09 2.44
N GLU A 26 -12.15 8.18 1.85
CA GLU A 26 -12.40 6.74 1.95
C GLU A 26 -12.22 6.30 3.42
N PRO A 27 -13.22 5.66 4.07
CA PRO A 27 -13.12 5.24 5.46
C PRO A 27 -12.14 4.09 5.68
N GLN A 28 -11.87 3.33 4.62
CA GLN A 28 -11.03 2.15 4.66
C GLN A 28 -9.72 2.45 3.92
N PRO A 29 -8.57 2.08 4.52
CA PRO A 29 -7.31 2.20 3.81
C PRO A 29 -7.32 1.28 2.59
N LEU A 30 -7.06 1.83 1.40
CA LEU A 30 -6.89 1.04 0.17
C LEU A 30 -5.70 0.07 0.24
N VAL A 31 -4.79 0.28 1.21
CA VAL A 31 -3.63 -0.57 1.44
C VAL A 31 -3.73 -1.16 2.84
N SER A 32 -3.87 -2.48 2.91
CA SER A 32 -3.76 -3.22 4.17
C SER A 32 -2.42 -2.91 4.83
N GLN A 33 -2.43 -2.70 6.15
CA GLN A 33 -1.20 -2.47 6.91
C GLN A 33 -0.17 -3.56 6.60
N ALA A 34 1.08 -3.16 6.36
CA ALA A 34 2.14 -4.09 5.99
C ALA A 34 2.22 -5.23 7.02
N PRO A 35 2.31 -6.50 6.59
CA PRO A 35 2.43 -7.61 7.51
C PRO A 35 3.64 -7.38 8.41
N THR A 36 3.48 -7.53 9.72
CA THR A 36 4.59 -7.42 10.67
C THR A 36 5.64 -8.46 10.34
N LEU A 37 6.88 -8.01 10.08
CA LEU A 37 8.01 -8.89 9.82
C LEU A 37 8.24 -9.80 11.04
N THR A 38 8.23 -11.11 10.82
CA THR A 38 8.56 -12.10 11.85
C THR A 38 9.97 -12.63 11.66
N SER A 39 10.53 -13.22 12.71
CA SER A 39 11.84 -13.89 12.63
C SER A 39 11.83 -15.06 11.64
N ASP A 40 10.69 -15.72 11.45
CA ASP A 40 10.53 -16.82 10.48
C ASP A 40 10.64 -16.31 9.03
N ASP A 41 10.01 -15.16 8.74
CA ASP A 41 10.11 -14.51 7.42
C ASP A 41 11.58 -14.21 7.07
N ILE A 42 12.38 -13.76 8.04
CA ILE A 42 13.82 -13.48 7.86
C ILE A 42 14.61 -14.78 7.63
N ALA A 43 14.36 -15.82 8.42
CA ALA A 43 15.04 -17.10 8.30
C ALA A 43 14.81 -17.72 6.91
N ARG A 44 13.56 -17.67 6.44
CA ARG A 44 13.18 -18.20 5.15
C ARG A 44 13.73 -17.36 3.99
N ALA A 45 13.73 -16.03 4.10
CA ALA A 45 14.38 -15.16 3.13
C ALA A 45 15.89 -15.45 3.00
N LYS A 46 16.58 -15.68 4.13
CA LYS A 46 18.01 -16.07 4.13
C LYS A 46 18.25 -17.40 3.41
N LEU A 47 17.38 -18.40 3.61
CA LEU A 47 17.46 -19.68 2.91
C LEU A 47 17.30 -19.48 1.40
N LEU A 48 16.28 -18.73 0.96
CA LEU A 48 16.06 -18.44 -0.46
C LEU A 48 17.25 -17.72 -1.10
N LEU A 49 17.84 -16.74 -0.42
CA LEU A 49 19.02 -16.02 -0.92
C LEU A 49 20.25 -16.94 -1.02
N ARG A 50 20.47 -17.78 -0.01
CA ARG A 50 21.59 -18.74 -0.03
C ARG A 50 21.46 -19.72 -1.19
N ASP A 51 20.26 -20.24 -1.43
CA ASP A 51 20.02 -21.23 -2.47
C ASP A 51 20.03 -20.61 -3.88
N ASN A 52 19.86 -19.29 -4.00
CA ASN A 52 19.86 -18.55 -5.26
C ASN A 52 21.05 -17.59 -5.43
N ASP A 53 22.13 -17.76 -4.65
CA ASP A 53 23.31 -16.91 -4.75
C ASP A 53 23.88 -16.97 -6.19
N PRO A 54 23.90 -15.84 -6.92
CA PRO A 54 24.39 -15.80 -8.30
C PRO A 54 25.90 -16.00 -8.39
N ARG A 55 26.66 -15.80 -7.30
CA ARG A 55 28.13 -15.87 -7.30
C ARG A 55 28.66 -17.27 -7.62
N GLY A 56 27.86 -18.30 -7.37
CA GLY A 56 28.20 -19.70 -7.67
C GLY A 56 27.50 -20.29 -8.90
N LYS A 57 26.74 -19.49 -9.67
CA LYS A 57 25.89 -20.01 -10.75
C LYS A 57 26.31 -19.49 -12.12
N LEU A 58 26.03 -20.30 -13.14
CA LEU A 58 26.32 -19.96 -14.53
C LEU A 58 25.50 -18.72 -14.94
N PRO A 59 26.15 -17.68 -15.53
CA PRO A 59 25.45 -16.51 -16.04
C PRO A 59 24.46 -16.89 -17.14
N GLY A 60 23.34 -16.17 -17.25
CA GLY A 60 22.35 -16.33 -18.32
C GLY A 60 21.26 -17.37 -18.05
N ILE A 61 21.23 -17.99 -16.86
CA ILE A 61 20.18 -18.95 -16.49
C ILE A 61 19.15 -18.27 -15.58
N THR A 62 17.90 -18.22 -16.02
CA THR A 62 16.75 -17.78 -15.20
C THR A 62 16.25 -18.95 -14.36
N ARG A 63 16.06 -18.73 -13.05
CA ARG A 63 15.50 -19.73 -12.13
C ARG A 63 14.21 -19.23 -11.52
N ALA A 64 13.18 -20.07 -11.54
CA ALA A 64 11.93 -19.79 -10.84
C ALA A 64 12.14 -19.98 -9.33
N VAL A 65 11.62 -19.03 -8.54
CA VAL A 65 11.55 -19.12 -7.07
C VAL A 65 10.09 -19.20 -6.69
N LEU A 66 9.74 -20.19 -5.86
CA LEU A 66 8.38 -20.31 -5.32
C LEU A 66 8.27 -19.41 -4.09
N LEU A 67 7.37 -18.43 -4.18
CA LEU A 67 7.02 -17.53 -3.09
C LEU A 67 5.61 -17.90 -2.62
N SER A 68 5.43 -17.90 -1.31
CA SER A 68 4.11 -17.90 -0.69
C SER A 68 3.45 -16.53 -0.85
N GLN A 69 2.13 -16.51 -0.77
CA GLN A 69 1.35 -15.28 -0.85
C GLN A 69 1.81 -14.23 0.18
N ARG A 70 2.12 -14.66 1.41
CA ARG A 70 2.63 -13.78 2.47
C ARG A 70 3.95 -13.10 2.10
N GLU A 71 4.89 -13.83 1.49
CA GLU A 71 6.16 -13.23 1.08
C GLU A 71 5.98 -12.27 -0.10
N LEU A 72 5.08 -12.61 -1.03
CA LEU A 72 4.76 -11.72 -2.14
C LEU A 72 4.19 -10.39 -1.61
N GLU A 73 3.29 -10.46 -0.63
CA GLU A 73 2.73 -9.28 0.03
C GLU A 73 3.79 -8.48 0.81
N LEU A 74 4.70 -9.15 1.52
CA LEU A 74 5.82 -8.51 2.20
C LEU A 74 6.75 -7.78 1.21
N LEU A 75 7.09 -8.42 0.09
CA LEU A 75 7.95 -7.84 -0.95
C LEU A 75 7.27 -6.67 -1.65
N ALA A 76 5.99 -6.81 -2.02
CA ALA A 76 5.21 -5.74 -2.64
C ALA A 76 5.14 -4.50 -1.73
N ASN A 77 4.87 -4.70 -0.44
CA ASN A 77 4.87 -3.62 0.54
C ASN A 77 6.26 -2.98 0.71
N GLN A 78 7.32 -3.77 0.74
CA GLN A 78 8.69 -3.25 0.87
C GLN A 78 9.13 -2.41 -0.34
N VAL A 79 8.70 -2.79 -1.55
CA VAL A 79 9.00 -2.04 -2.78
C VAL A 79 8.21 -0.74 -2.83
N GLY A 80 6.93 -0.76 -2.43
CA GLY A 80 6.09 0.45 -2.39
C GLY A 80 6.51 1.48 -1.33
N GLN A 81 7.31 1.08 -0.34
CA GLN A 81 7.86 1.98 0.69
C GLN A 81 9.19 2.64 0.32
N ARG A 82 9.81 2.29 -0.81
CA ARG A 82 11.05 2.94 -1.30
C ARG A 82 10.71 4.07 -2.27
#